data_AF-A0AAU3JXU4-F1
#
_entry.id   AF-A0AAU3JXU4-F1
#
_cell.length_a   1.000
_cell.length_b   1.000
_cell.length_c   1.000
_cell.angle_alpha   90.00
_cell.angle_beta   90.00
_cell.angle_gamma   90.00
#
_symmetry.space_group_name_H-M   'P 1'
#
loop_
_entity.id
_entity.type
_entity.pdbx_description
1 polymer ?
#
loop_
_entity_poly.entity_id
_entity_poly.type
_entity_poly.pdbx_seq_one_letter_code
_entity_poly.pdbx_strand_id
1 'polypeptide(L)'
;MGLDYSYEIFVPPRNVARALTRLAELAPQGRDTPPLPVTLPGGEQLTVPFTSKFKSEPVDSSAGGTLELDTSIMVGVDDAIREFHLRDVDGVDELGRVSVGYIYLTVRFSSAWHPNFASLQFTAATSDMSRMFEQSASVRKVFSDLTAAAGGVCCLLDTETGVFDICWLNGETVNGETVPGSRFPHFHNLVAAWREPVE
;
A
#
# COMPACT_ATOMS: atom_id res chain seq x y z
N MET A 1 -9.28 -15.06 16.48
CA MET A 1 -9.29 -14.28 15.22
C MET A 1 -8.09 -13.36 15.25
N GLY A 2 -7.34 -13.30 14.15
CA GLY A 2 -6.22 -12.36 14.02
C GLY A 2 -6.73 -10.95 13.69
N LEU A 3 -5.87 -9.95 13.87
CA LEU A 3 -6.04 -8.60 13.33
C LEU A 3 -5.51 -8.59 11.89
N ASP A 4 -6.30 -8.05 10.95
CA ASP A 4 -5.99 -7.95 9.52
C ASP A 4 -6.00 -6.47 9.07
N TYR A 5 -5.16 -5.65 9.71
CA TYR A 5 -5.10 -4.21 9.41
C TYR A 5 -4.54 -3.97 8.01
N SER A 6 -5.00 -2.92 7.35
CA SER A 6 -4.55 -2.62 5.99
C SER A 6 -4.36 -1.14 5.72
N TYR A 7 -3.36 -0.81 4.91
CA TYR A 7 -3.28 0.50 4.27
C TYR A 7 -3.93 0.42 2.90
N GLU A 8 -4.76 1.40 2.53
CA GLU A 8 -5.35 1.49 1.19
C GLU A 8 -5.01 2.82 0.52
N ILE A 9 -4.38 2.73 -0.65
CA ILE A 9 -4.00 3.88 -1.47
C ILE A 9 -4.95 3.99 -2.66
N PHE A 10 -5.47 5.20 -2.89
CA PHE A 10 -6.34 5.50 -4.03
C PHE A 10 -5.61 6.33 -5.07
N VAL A 11 -5.59 5.84 -6.31
CA VAL A 11 -4.93 6.50 -7.45
C VAL A 11 -5.85 6.55 -8.66
N PRO A 12 -5.71 7.54 -9.57
CA PRO A 12 -6.29 7.43 -10.90
C PRO A 12 -5.84 6.11 -11.57
N PRO A 13 -6.70 5.38 -12.31
CA PRO A 13 -6.33 4.08 -12.90
C PRO A 13 -5.08 4.13 -13.79
N ARG A 14 -4.87 5.26 -14.50
CA ARG A 14 -3.68 5.54 -15.32
C ARG A 14 -2.37 5.55 -14.51
N ASN A 15 -2.44 5.73 -13.19
CA ASN A 15 -1.29 5.81 -12.30
C ASN A 15 -0.95 4.47 -11.64
N VAL A 16 -1.69 3.38 -11.89
CA VAL A 16 -1.40 2.08 -11.27
C VAL A 16 0.00 1.57 -11.64
N ALA A 17 0.40 1.68 -12.91
CA ALA A 17 1.74 1.31 -13.35
C ALA A 17 2.83 2.09 -12.59
N ARG A 18 2.62 3.40 -12.44
CA ARG A 18 3.49 4.28 -11.66
C ARG A 18 3.53 3.87 -10.19
N ALA A 19 2.38 3.56 -9.58
CA ALA A 19 2.30 3.12 -8.19
C ALA A 19 3.08 1.82 -7.95
N LEU A 20 2.92 0.83 -8.82
CA LEU A 20 3.65 -0.45 -8.74
C LEU A 20 5.15 -0.27 -8.98
N THR A 21 5.53 0.63 -9.88
CA THR A 21 6.95 0.98 -10.11
C THR A 21 7.56 1.62 -8.87
N ARG A 22 6.87 2.60 -8.24
CA ARG A 22 7.32 3.22 -6.99
C ARG A 22 7.36 2.23 -5.82
N LEU A 23 6.43 1.29 -5.77
CA LEU A 23 6.46 0.21 -4.79
C LEU A 23 7.67 -0.71 -5.02
N ALA A 24 8.04 -0.99 -6.27
CA ALA A 24 9.20 -1.83 -6.59
C ALA A 24 10.52 -1.19 -6.11
N GLU A 25 10.62 0.14 -6.14
CA GLU A 25 11.76 0.89 -5.58
C GLU A 25 11.88 0.73 -4.05
N LEU A 26 10.76 0.43 -3.37
CA LEU A 26 10.72 0.17 -1.93
C LEU A 26 11.00 -1.29 -1.58
N ALA A 27 11.14 -2.19 -2.55
CA ALA A 27 11.37 -3.60 -2.29
C ALA A 27 12.81 -3.85 -1.80
N PRO A 28 13.01 -4.86 -0.91
CA PRO A 28 14.34 -5.32 -0.53
C PRO A 28 15.16 -5.73 -1.76
N GLN A 29 16.36 -5.17 -1.90
CA GLN A 29 17.28 -5.51 -2.98
C GLN A 29 18.02 -6.82 -2.66
N GLY A 30 18.29 -7.64 -3.68
CA GLY A 30 19.12 -8.84 -3.51
C GLY A 30 18.40 -10.10 -3.04
N ARG A 31 17.05 -10.15 -3.07
CA ARG A 31 16.34 -11.43 -2.97
C ARG A 31 16.54 -12.24 -4.26
N ASP A 32 16.77 -13.54 -4.11
CA ASP A 32 16.78 -14.53 -5.21
C ASP A 32 15.39 -14.73 -5.87
N THR A 33 14.43 -13.85 -5.59
CA THR A 33 13.07 -13.93 -6.15
C THR A 33 13.12 -13.53 -7.63
N PRO A 34 12.74 -14.42 -8.55
CA PRO A 34 12.67 -14.07 -9.97
C PRO A 34 11.69 -12.91 -10.17
N PRO A 35 12.05 -11.90 -11.00
CA PRO A 35 11.14 -10.80 -11.31
C PRO A 35 9.85 -11.33 -11.93
N LEU A 36 8.71 -10.78 -11.50
CA LEU A 36 7.37 -11.15 -11.95
C LEU A 36 6.91 -10.22 -13.08
N PRO A 37 6.67 -10.73 -14.30
CA PRO A 37 6.01 -9.96 -15.35
C PRO A 37 4.52 -9.81 -15.05
N VAL A 38 4.01 -8.58 -15.13
CA VAL A 38 2.61 -8.22 -14.92
C VAL A 38 2.11 -7.46 -16.14
N THR A 39 1.01 -7.91 -16.74
CA THR A 39 0.32 -7.18 -17.81
C THR A 39 -0.87 -6.43 -17.22
N LEU A 40 -0.86 -5.10 -17.35
CA LEU A 40 -1.87 -4.20 -16.82
C LEU A 40 -3.00 -3.97 -17.83
N PRO A 41 -4.16 -3.44 -17.39
CA PRO A 41 -5.21 -2.97 -18.30
C PRO A 41 -4.65 -1.99 -19.33
N GLY A 42 -5.02 -2.18 -20.60
CA GLY A 42 -4.45 -1.42 -21.72
C GLY A 42 -3.19 -2.04 -22.33
N GLY A 43 -2.70 -3.17 -21.78
CA GLY A 43 -1.62 -3.97 -22.36
C GLY A 43 -0.20 -3.52 -21.98
N GLU A 44 -0.07 -2.54 -21.10
CA GLU A 44 1.22 -2.15 -20.53
C GLU A 44 1.82 -3.31 -19.72
N GLN A 45 3.11 -3.59 -19.91
CA GLN A 45 3.83 -4.64 -19.19
C GLN A 45 4.80 -4.03 -18.19
N LEU A 46 4.77 -4.53 -16.96
CA LEU A 46 5.65 -4.15 -15.87
C LEU A 46 6.36 -5.39 -15.33
N THR A 47 7.60 -5.23 -14.91
CA THR A 47 8.32 -6.27 -14.17
C THR A 47 8.52 -5.80 -12.74
N VAL A 48 8.07 -6.60 -11.77
CA VAL A 48 8.12 -6.24 -10.34
C VAL A 48 8.86 -7.30 -9.52
N PRO A 49 9.55 -6.91 -8.43
CA PRO A 49 10.28 -7.82 -7.54
C PRO A 49 9.34 -8.48 -6.50
N PHE A 50 8.13 -8.85 -6.92
CA PHE A 50 7.08 -9.40 -6.05
C PHE A 50 6.74 -10.82 -6.49
N THR A 51 5.94 -11.51 -5.70
CA THR A 51 5.27 -12.74 -6.14
C THR A 51 3.78 -12.51 -6.31
N SER A 52 3.10 -13.45 -6.95
CA SER A 52 1.64 -13.57 -6.93
C SER A 52 1.31 -14.98 -6.46
N LYS A 53 0.59 -15.11 -5.35
CA LYS A 53 0.28 -16.41 -4.73
C LYS A 53 1.56 -17.22 -4.47
N PHE A 54 2.61 -16.54 -4.04
CA PHE A 54 3.95 -17.09 -3.78
C PHE A 54 4.66 -17.66 -5.03
N LYS A 55 4.26 -17.24 -6.23
CA LYS A 55 4.86 -17.65 -7.51
C LYS A 55 5.37 -16.45 -8.32
N SER A 56 6.33 -16.71 -9.21
CA SER A 56 6.88 -15.73 -10.16
C SER A 56 6.40 -15.97 -11.61
N GLU A 57 5.28 -16.68 -11.81
CA GLU A 57 4.69 -16.89 -13.14
C GLU A 57 4.04 -15.59 -13.65
N PRO A 58 4.15 -15.25 -14.95
CA PRO A 58 3.56 -14.03 -15.50
C PRO A 58 2.07 -13.90 -15.16
N VAL A 59 1.67 -12.72 -14.67
CA VAL A 59 0.27 -12.42 -14.35
C VAL A 59 -0.33 -11.53 -15.42
N ASP A 60 -1.43 -11.99 -16.04
CA ASP A 60 -2.21 -11.18 -16.97
C ASP A 60 -3.43 -10.59 -16.25
N SER A 61 -3.47 -9.26 -16.15
CA SER A 61 -4.60 -8.47 -15.65
C SER A 61 -5.14 -7.51 -16.71
N SER A 62 -4.90 -7.79 -18.00
CA SER A 62 -5.32 -6.95 -19.12
C SER A 62 -6.84 -6.79 -19.22
N ALA A 63 -7.61 -7.77 -18.73
CA ALA A 63 -9.07 -7.71 -18.63
C ALA A 63 -9.59 -6.82 -17.48
N GLY A 64 -8.71 -6.25 -16.65
CA GLY A 64 -9.09 -5.51 -15.45
C GLY A 64 -9.45 -6.44 -14.27
N GLY A 65 -10.27 -5.93 -13.34
CA GLY A 65 -10.66 -6.66 -12.13
C GLY A 65 -9.69 -6.46 -10.98
N THR A 66 -9.11 -7.56 -10.48
CA THR A 66 -8.21 -7.56 -9.31
C THR A 66 -6.89 -8.25 -9.61
N LEU A 67 -5.80 -7.65 -9.14
CA LEU A 67 -4.45 -8.22 -9.18
C LEU A 67 -3.97 -8.43 -7.74
N GLU A 68 -3.55 -9.65 -7.43
CA GLU A 68 -3.04 -10.04 -6.11
C GLU A 68 -1.54 -10.25 -6.18
N LEU A 69 -0.80 -9.64 -5.27
CA LEU A 69 0.65 -9.70 -5.18
C LEU A 69 1.07 -9.91 -3.72
N ASP A 70 2.20 -10.57 -3.50
CA ASP A 70 2.84 -10.69 -2.21
C ASP A 70 4.16 -9.91 -2.27
N THR A 71 4.30 -8.94 -1.37
CA THR A 71 5.42 -7.99 -1.39
C THR A 71 6.10 -7.88 -0.04
N SER A 72 7.24 -7.20 -0.03
CA SER A 72 7.94 -6.74 1.16
C SER A 72 8.46 -5.34 0.86
N ILE A 73 8.47 -4.47 1.87
CA ILE A 73 8.88 -3.08 1.74
C ILE A 73 9.99 -2.74 2.74
N MET A 74 10.89 -1.85 2.35
CA MET A 74 11.94 -1.30 3.20
C MET A 74 11.38 -0.13 4.01
N VAL A 75 11.43 -0.24 5.34
CA VAL A 75 10.87 0.76 6.27
C VAL A 75 11.96 1.22 7.23
N GLY A 76 12.00 2.53 7.52
CA GLY A 76 12.90 3.07 8.55
C GLY A 76 12.59 2.49 9.95
N VAL A 77 13.62 2.33 10.78
CA VAL A 77 13.47 1.76 12.12
C VAL A 77 12.94 2.79 13.12
N ASP A 78 11.72 2.56 13.63
CA ASP A 78 11.13 3.24 14.79
C ASP A 78 10.80 2.24 15.92
N ASP A 79 10.19 2.71 17.00
CA ASP A 79 9.93 1.88 18.19
C ASP A 79 8.97 0.71 17.91
N ALA A 80 7.93 0.93 17.09
CA ALA A 80 7.01 -0.13 16.70
C ALA A 80 7.69 -1.18 15.80
N ILE A 81 8.55 -0.73 14.88
CA ILE A 81 9.38 -1.63 14.07
C ILE A 81 10.36 -2.40 14.95
N ARG A 82 11.01 -1.75 15.93
CA ARG A 82 11.91 -2.43 16.87
C ARG A 82 11.15 -3.50 17.65
N GLU A 83 9.98 -3.18 18.20
CA GLU A 83 9.14 -4.12 18.94
C GLU A 83 8.74 -5.33 18.10
N PHE A 84 8.35 -5.08 16.84
CA PHE A 84 8.03 -6.12 15.87
C PHE A 84 9.27 -6.99 15.51
N HIS A 85 10.45 -6.37 15.39
CA HIS A 85 11.73 -7.01 15.05
C HIS A 85 12.56 -7.47 16.26
N LEU A 86 12.06 -7.43 17.51
CA LEU A 86 12.80 -7.81 18.73
C LEU A 86 13.38 -9.26 18.70
N ARG A 87 13.13 -10.04 17.66
CA ARG A 87 13.64 -11.40 17.46
C ARG A 87 14.80 -11.51 16.47
N ASP A 88 15.02 -10.55 15.57
CA ASP A 88 16.08 -10.57 14.55
C ASP A 88 16.54 -9.12 14.23
N VAL A 89 17.65 -8.69 14.81
CA VAL A 89 18.29 -7.38 14.53
C VAL A 89 19.27 -7.48 13.34
N ASP A 90 19.46 -8.67 12.78
CA ASP A 90 20.21 -8.88 11.55
C ASP A 90 19.33 -8.52 10.35
N GLY A 91 19.72 -7.49 9.58
CA GLY A 91 19.02 -7.11 8.34
C GLY A 91 18.65 -5.63 8.20
N VAL A 92 19.24 -4.74 8.99
CA VAL A 92 19.18 -3.29 8.73
C VAL A 92 20.12 -2.94 7.57
N ASP A 93 19.62 -2.25 6.56
CA ASP A 93 20.43 -1.78 5.43
C ASP A 93 21.30 -0.56 5.78
N GLU A 94 22.17 -0.14 4.87
CA GLU A 94 23.05 1.03 5.04
C GLU A 94 22.28 2.35 5.27
N LEU A 95 20.99 2.39 4.93
CA LEU A 95 20.11 3.54 5.11
C LEU A 95 19.30 3.46 6.42
N GLY A 96 19.56 2.47 7.28
CA GLY A 96 18.86 2.31 8.55
C GLY A 96 17.43 1.77 8.38
N ARG A 97 17.15 1.04 7.30
CA ARG A 97 15.84 0.47 6.99
C ARG A 97 15.85 -1.05 7.16
N VAL A 98 14.71 -1.61 7.51
CA VAL A 98 14.49 -3.07 7.58
C VAL A 98 13.44 -3.50 6.57
N SER A 99 13.57 -4.74 6.09
CA SER A 99 12.54 -5.37 5.27
C SER A 99 11.36 -5.77 6.15
N VAL A 100 10.17 -5.29 5.81
CA VAL A 100 8.89 -5.70 6.39
C VAL A 100 8.09 -6.48 5.35
N GLY A 101 7.77 -7.73 5.66
CA GLY A 101 6.92 -8.57 4.84
C GLY A 101 6.78 -10.00 5.39
N TYR A 102 5.97 -10.86 4.79
CA TYR A 102 5.12 -10.64 3.61
C TYR A 102 3.93 -9.71 3.88
N ILE A 103 3.61 -8.86 2.90
CA ILE A 103 2.43 -8.01 2.86
C ILE A 103 1.60 -8.42 1.65
N TYR A 104 0.30 -8.63 1.84
CA TYR A 104 -0.60 -8.95 0.73
C TYR A 104 -1.08 -7.67 0.07
N LEU A 105 -0.73 -7.49 -1.20
CA LEU A 105 -1.20 -6.39 -2.03
C LEU A 105 -2.36 -6.85 -2.92
N THR A 106 -3.53 -6.24 -2.75
CA THR A 106 -4.66 -6.37 -3.67
C THR A 106 -4.86 -5.06 -4.41
N VAL A 107 -4.65 -5.09 -5.73
CA VAL A 107 -4.94 -3.96 -6.63
C VAL A 107 -6.33 -4.17 -7.22
N ARG A 108 -7.21 -3.18 -7.09
CA ARG A 108 -8.53 -3.15 -7.72
C ARG A 108 -8.55 -2.03 -8.74
N PHE A 109 -8.64 -2.38 -10.03
CA PHE A 109 -8.57 -1.38 -11.12
C PHE A 109 -9.83 -0.51 -11.22
N SER A 110 -10.96 -1.01 -10.72
CA SER A 110 -12.22 -0.28 -10.63
C SER A 110 -13.04 -0.79 -9.45
N SER A 111 -13.68 0.10 -8.71
CA SER A 111 -14.63 -0.24 -7.64
C SER A 111 -15.98 0.41 -7.91
N ALA A 112 -17.07 -0.25 -7.49
CA ALA A 112 -18.42 0.32 -7.59
C ALA A 112 -18.57 1.63 -6.79
N TRP A 113 -17.79 1.79 -5.71
CA TRP A 113 -17.89 2.94 -4.80
C TRP A 113 -17.09 4.16 -5.26
N HIS A 114 -16.07 3.95 -6.09
CA HIS A 114 -15.21 5.00 -6.64
C HIS A 114 -14.72 4.58 -8.05
N PRO A 115 -15.60 4.62 -9.06
CA PRO A 115 -15.31 4.05 -10.38
C PRO A 115 -14.16 4.74 -11.13
N ASN A 116 -13.84 5.98 -10.76
CA ASN A 116 -12.77 6.76 -11.37
C ASN A 116 -11.40 6.54 -10.72
N PHE A 117 -11.31 5.68 -9.70
CA PHE A 117 -10.09 5.44 -8.94
C PHE A 117 -9.83 3.95 -8.78
N ALA A 118 -8.58 3.55 -8.99
CA ALA A 118 -8.07 2.26 -8.60
C ALA A 118 -7.63 2.31 -7.13
N SER A 119 -7.71 1.17 -6.43
CA SER A 119 -7.19 1.04 -5.07
C SER A 119 -6.09 0.00 -4.98
N LEU A 120 -5.10 0.27 -4.13
CA LEU A 120 -4.01 -0.64 -3.77
C LEU A 120 -4.11 -0.87 -2.27
N GLN A 121 -4.63 -2.03 -1.88
CA GLN A 121 -4.78 -2.42 -0.48
C GLN A 121 -3.62 -3.31 -0.05
N PHE A 122 -2.94 -2.92 1.02
CA PHE A 122 -1.80 -3.59 1.62
C PHE A 122 -2.22 -4.17 2.97
N THR A 123 -2.49 -5.47 3.01
CA THR A 123 -2.95 -6.17 4.22
C THR A 123 -1.80 -6.81 4.96
N ALA A 124 -1.72 -6.57 6.27
CA ALA A 124 -0.77 -7.19 7.15
C ALA A 124 -1.03 -8.71 7.24
N ALA A 125 0.04 -9.52 7.20
CA ALA A 125 -0.08 -10.98 7.19
C ALA A 125 -0.27 -11.60 8.59
N THR A 126 -0.01 -10.84 9.66
CA THR A 126 -0.09 -11.31 11.04
C THR A 126 -0.61 -10.22 11.96
N SER A 127 -1.13 -10.62 13.13
CA SER A 127 -1.63 -9.64 14.12
C SER A 127 -0.54 -8.74 14.70
N ASP A 128 0.70 -9.21 14.79
CA ASP A 128 1.82 -8.39 15.23
C ASP A 128 2.19 -7.36 14.15
N MET A 129 2.13 -7.75 12.88
CA MET A 129 2.32 -6.81 11.76
C MET A 129 1.18 -5.79 11.70
N SER A 130 -0.05 -6.19 11.99
CA SER A 130 -1.21 -5.29 12.07
C SER A 130 -0.99 -4.21 13.14
N ARG A 131 -0.59 -4.58 14.36
CA ARG A 131 -0.25 -3.60 15.42
C ARG A 131 0.89 -2.68 15.00
N MET A 132 1.90 -3.23 14.34
CA MET A 132 3.02 -2.44 13.82
C MET A 132 2.57 -1.46 12.73
N PHE A 133 1.66 -1.84 11.83
CA PHE A 133 1.08 -0.95 10.81
C PHE A 133 0.35 0.26 11.43
N GLU A 134 -0.36 0.03 12.53
CA GLU A 134 -1.07 1.08 13.29
C GLU A 134 -0.09 2.02 14.01
N GLN A 135 0.92 1.46 14.69
CA GLN A 135 1.78 2.19 15.62
C GLN A 135 3.01 2.84 14.98
N SER A 136 3.50 2.31 13.85
CA SER A 136 4.73 2.79 13.20
C SER A 136 4.48 4.05 12.39
N ALA A 137 5.06 5.16 12.85
CA ALA A 137 5.12 6.40 12.07
C ALA A 137 5.93 6.23 10.78
N SER A 138 6.93 5.34 10.77
CA SER A 138 7.74 5.05 9.58
C SER A 138 6.94 4.30 8.53
N VAL A 139 6.11 3.32 8.90
CA VAL A 139 5.19 2.64 7.97
C VAL A 139 4.16 3.63 7.42
N ARG A 140 3.53 4.42 8.28
CA ARG A 140 2.59 5.45 7.85
C ARG A 140 3.22 6.38 6.82
N LYS A 141 4.46 6.83 7.08
CA LYS A 141 5.22 7.68 6.17
C LYS A 141 5.49 7.01 4.82
N VAL A 142 5.87 5.72 4.82
CA VAL A 142 6.10 4.97 3.58
C VAL A 142 4.85 4.95 2.71
N PHE A 143 3.68 4.66 3.29
CA PHE A 143 2.43 4.62 2.51
C PHE A 143 1.94 6.01 2.08
N SER A 144 2.09 7.05 2.91
CA SER A 144 1.77 8.42 2.50
C SER A 144 2.70 8.92 1.39
N ASP A 145 4.00 8.64 1.48
CA ASP A 145 4.98 9.02 0.47
C ASP A 145 4.76 8.25 -0.83
N LEU A 146 4.44 6.95 -0.73
CA LEU A 146 4.07 6.14 -1.90
C LEU A 146 2.83 6.70 -2.59
N THR A 147 1.82 7.11 -1.81
CA THR A 147 0.62 7.78 -2.33
C THR A 147 0.98 9.05 -3.07
N ALA A 148 1.80 9.92 -2.48
CA ALA A 148 2.26 11.14 -3.12
C ALA A 148 3.04 10.86 -4.41
N ALA A 149 4.03 9.96 -4.35
CA ALA A 149 4.91 9.63 -5.47
C ALA A 149 4.17 8.94 -6.63
N ALA A 150 3.09 8.22 -6.35
CA ALA A 150 2.21 7.59 -7.32
C ALA A 150 1.22 8.57 -7.97
N GLY A 151 1.08 9.80 -7.46
CA GLY A 151 -0.01 10.69 -7.85
C GLY A 151 -1.37 10.16 -7.35
N GLY A 152 -1.39 9.66 -6.11
CA GLY A 152 -2.59 9.24 -5.41
C GLY A 152 -3.30 10.39 -4.70
N VAL A 153 -4.60 10.21 -4.53
CA VAL A 153 -5.49 11.24 -3.96
C VAL A 153 -5.74 11.01 -2.47
N CYS A 154 -5.61 9.77 -1.99
CA CYS A 154 -5.88 9.44 -0.60
C CYS A 154 -5.12 8.18 -0.15
N CYS A 155 -4.74 8.15 1.12
CA CYS A 155 -4.21 6.98 1.82
C CYS A 155 -4.99 6.78 3.12
N LEU A 156 -5.51 5.59 3.35
CA LEU A 156 -6.24 5.22 4.56
C LEU A 156 -5.53 4.09 5.30
N LEU A 157 -5.70 4.05 6.61
CA LEU A 157 -5.42 2.88 7.45
C LEU A 157 -6.74 2.34 7.99
N ASP A 158 -7.02 1.07 7.73
CA ASP A 158 -8.14 0.30 8.26
C ASP A 158 -7.66 -0.58 9.43
N THR A 159 -8.26 -0.38 10.60
CA THR A 159 -8.01 -1.16 11.82
C THR A 159 -9.11 -2.18 12.12
N GLU A 160 -9.96 -2.48 11.13
CA GLU A 160 -11.15 -3.36 11.23
C GLU A 160 -12.20 -2.88 12.25
N THR A 161 -12.11 -1.63 12.68
CA THR A 161 -13.07 -1.02 13.62
C THR A 161 -14.28 -0.39 12.92
N GLY A 162 -14.25 -0.32 11.58
CA GLY A 162 -15.21 0.45 10.78
C GLY A 162 -14.91 1.95 10.74
N VAL A 163 -13.79 2.38 11.33
CA VAL A 163 -13.25 3.73 11.26
C VAL A 163 -11.87 3.65 10.61
N PHE A 164 -11.67 4.48 9.59
CA PHE A 164 -10.43 4.55 8.82
C PHE A 164 -9.67 5.81 9.17
N ASP A 165 -8.38 5.69 9.47
CA ASP A 165 -7.49 6.83 9.71
C ASP A 165 -7.02 7.39 8.36
N ILE A 166 -7.22 8.69 8.14
CA ILE A 166 -6.78 9.37 6.93
C ILE A 166 -5.32 9.75 7.09
N CYS A 167 -4.43 9.07 6.37
CA CYS A 167 -2.98 9.28 6.43
C CYS A 167 -2.50 10.31 5.40
N TRP A 168 -3.20 10.41 4.26
CA TRP A 168 -2.90 11.35 3.17
C TRP A 168 -4.18 11.76 2.45
N LEU A 169 -4.28 13.03 2.05
CA LEU A 169 -5.38 13.55 1.25
C LEU A 169 -4.90 14.70 0.35
N ASN A 170 -5.08 14.57 -0.97
CA ASN A 170 -4.90 15.64 -1.97
C ASN A 170 -3.58 16.44 -1.86
N GLY A 171 -2.45 15.78 -1.58
CA GLY A 171 -1.15 16.45 -1.50
C GLY A 171 -0.68 16.74 -0.08
N GLU A 172 -1.49 16.45 0.94
CA GLU A 172 -1.20 16.75 2.34
C GLU A 172 -1.21 15.48 3.20
N THR A 173 -0.21 15.35 4.07
CA THR A 173 -0.24 14.37 5.17
C THR A 173 -1.29 14.82 6.18
N VAL A 174 -2.19 13.91 6.55
CA VAL A 174 -3.26 14.15 7.51
C VAL A 174 -2.99 13.33 8.76
N ASN A 175 -3.25 13.92 9.94
CA ASN A 175 -3.09 13.24 11.23
C ASN A 175 -4.31 13.52 12.11
N GLY A 176 -4.89 12.46 12.68
CA GLY A 176 -6.02 12.57 13.60
C GLY A 176 -7.38 12.85 12.94
N GLU A 177 -7.47 12.76 11.61
CA GLU A 177 -8.75 12.74 10.90
C GLU A 177 -9.13 11.31 10.53
N THR A 178 -10.42 11.02 10.62
CA THR A 178 -10.98 9.70 10.34
C THR A 178 -12.17 9.78 9.38
N VAL A 179 -12.51 8.64 8.79
CA VAL A 179 -13.79 8.42 8.12
C VAL A 179 -14.41 7.13 8.64
N PRO A 180 -15.65 7.12 9.15
CA PRO A 180 -16.44 8.28 9.56
C PRO A 180 -15.72 9.19 10.57
N GLY A 181 -15.92 10.50 10.45
CA GLY A 181 -15.34 11.52 11.33
C GLY A 181 -16.05 12.87 11.21
N SER A 182 -15.59 13.87 11.95
CA SER A 182 -16.21 15.21 11.99
C SER A 182 -16.23 15.91 10.63
N ARG A 183 -15.12 15.81 9.89
CA ARG A 183 -14.96 16.37 8.54
C ARG A 183 -15.62 15.51 7.46
N PHE A 184 -15.56 14.18 7.61
CA PHE A 184 -16.09 13.22 6.66
C PHE A 184 -17.05 12.24 7.36
N PRO A 185 -18.35 12.58 7.47
CA PRO A 185 -19.33 11.73 8.16
C PRO A 185 -19.48 10.36 7.51
N HIS A 186 -19.25 10.26 6.19
CA HIS A 186 -19.34 9.02 5.43
C HIS A 186 -18.24 8.95 4.36
N PHE A 187 -17.94 7.73 3.90
CA PHE A 187 -16.94 7.49 2.86
C PHE A 187 -17.22 8.24 1.56
N HIS A 188 -18.49 8.38 1.16
CA HIS A 188 -18.85 9.15 -0.04
C HIS A 188 -18.46 10.64 0.06
N ASN A 189 -18.44 11.22 1.28
CA ASN A 189 -17.99 12.60 1.49
C ASN A 189 -16.48 12.73 1.28
N LEU A 190 -15.72 11.71 1.69
CA LEU A 190 -14.28 11.66 1.43
C LEU A 190 -13.98 11.53 -0.07
N VAL A 191 -14.66 10.62 -0.77
CA VAL A 191 -14.49 10.42 -2.21
C VAL A 191 -14.83 11.70 -2.99
N ALA A 192 -15.90 12.40 -2.59
CA ALA A 192 -16.28 13.67 -3.23
C ALA A 192 -15.24 14.79 -3.04
N ALA A 193 -14.35 14.67 -2.05
CA ALA A 193 -13.28 15.62 -1.81
C ALA A 193 -12.00 15.32 -2.61
N TRP A 194 -11.87 14.15 -3.24
CA TRP A 194 -10.68 13.78 -4.01
C TRP A 194 -10.51 14.67 -5.24
N ARG A 195 -9.30 15.21 -5.40
CA ARG A 195 -8.90 16.02 -6.54
C ARG A 195 -7.89 15.23 -7.34
N GLU A 196 -8.13 15.08 -8.63
CA GLU A 196 -7.09 14.50 -9.48
C GLU A 196 -5.82 15.36 -9.38
N PRO A 197 -4.64 14.74 -9.23
CA PRO A 197 -3.39 15.48 -9.24
C PRO A 197 -3.25 16.18 -10.60
N VAL A 198 -2.86 17.46 -10.57
CA VAL A 198 -2.46 18.19 -11.78
C VAL A 198 -1.10 17.64 -12.21
N GLU A 199 -0.99 17.19 -13.46
CA GLU A 199 0.24 16.61 -14.05
C GLU A 199 1.43 17.58 -14.07
#